data_AF-R9JY29-F1
#
_entry.id   AF-R9JY29-F1
#
_cell.length_a   1.000
_cell.length_b   1.000
_cell.length_c   1.000
_cell.angle_alpha   90.00
_cell.angle_beta   90.00
_cell.angle_gamma   90.00
#
_symmetry.space_group_name_H-M   'P 1'
#
loop_
_entity.id
_entity.type
_entity.pdbx_description
1 polymer ?
#
loop_
_entity_poly.entity_id
_entity_poly.type
_entity_poly.pdbx_seq_one_letter_code
_entity_poly.pdbx_strand_id
1 'polypeptide(L)'
;MLEPCEGKLSCTVLRGESGSNTADLLDQILENKQKFISQIMTSKSPVRACEDVDDTALSYAEIKALATGNPYIKEKMDLDIQVSKLKLLKANHTSQKYRLETEIARNYPVKITALKERIAGLKSDTEAVKPLLEKDKEKDNFFITIGGKAYTDRKEAGTALIAACAGLKAVDAAGQIGEFHGFRLYSDFDSFNQVYRLTIKRQCSYQIEVGKDPLGNMYRISNALSGIEKKLAEAKLNLETVQQQLATAKEEVEKPFAKEGELTEKMERLSELNVLLNMDEKGPSEALGMEEDVPEVADCPRKPVNYAGRVSDASRIADGVRKPSVLNKLKEAKERIAAGHGNHPKPERKKEQEL
;
A
#
# COMPACT_ATOMS: atom_id res chain seq x y z
N MET A 1 -38.75 44.16 42.11
CA MET A 1 -37.81 43.12 41.63
C MET A 1 -38.65 42.16 40.79
N LEU A 2 -38.28 41.93 39.53
CA LEU A 2 -39.03 41.08 38.60
C LEU A 2 -38.20 39.84 38.28
N GLU A 3 -38.82 38.67 38.35
CA GLU A 3 -38.20 37.39 38.02
C GLU A 3 -38.02 37.23 36.51
N PRO A 4 -36.98 36.50 36.04
CA PRO A 4 -36.82 36.16 34.63
C PRO A 4 -37.58 34.88 34.28
N CYS A 5 -38.56 34.98 33.38
CA CYS A 5 -39.22 33.80 32.81
C CYS A 5 -38.34 33.11 31.75
N GLU A 6 -37.94 31.86 31.96
CA GLU A 6 -37.33 31.03 30.91
C GLU A 6 -38.36 30.57 29.89
N GLY A 7 -38.41 31.23 28.73
CA GLY A 7 -39.21 30.80 27.57
C GLY A 7 -38.39 30.03 26.54
N LYS A 8 -38.29 28.70 26.66
CA LYS A 8 -37.72 27.85 25.58
C LYS A 8 -38.69 27.75 24.41
N LEU A 9 -38.43 28.51 23.35
CA LEU A 9 -39.11 28.38 22.06
C LEU A 9 -38.71 27.05 21.38
N SER A 10 -39.51 26.00 21.57
CA SER A 10 -39.39 24.78 20.75
C SER A 10 -40.04 25.03 19.39
N CYS A 11 -39.23 25.26 18.36
CA CYS A 11 -39.71 25.33 16.98
C CYS A 11 -39.96 23.91 16.43
N THR A 12 -41.21 23.46 16.49
CA THR A 12 -41.64 22.22 15.82
C THR A 12 -41.84 22.47 14.33
N VAL A 13 -40.94 21.93 13.51
CA VAL A 13 -41.06 21.98 12.04
C VAL A 13 -42.12 20.96 11.62
N LEU A 14 -43.28 21.43 11.17
CA LEU A 14 -44.34 20.59 10.62
C LEU A 14 -44.02 20.30 9.14
N ARG A 15 -43.66 19.05 8.83
CA ARG A 15 -43.63 18.56 7.44
C ARG A 15 -45.08 18.35 6.99
N GLY A 16 -45.50 19.01 5.91
CA GLY A 16 -46.85 18.89 5.38
C GLY A 16 -47.04 17.57 4.63
N GLU A 17 -47.87 16.67 5.15
CA GLU A 17 -48.26 15.41 4.47
C GLU A 17 -49.26 15.66 3.33
N SER A 18 -48.89 16.49 2.36
CA SER A 18 -49.60 16.65 1.09
C SER A 18 -48.92 15.80 0.02
N GLY A 19 -49.48 14.63 -0.29
CA GLY A 19 -48.92 13.64 -1.22
C GLY A 19 -48.88 14.06 -2.69
N SER A 20 -48.03 15.04 -2.99
CA SER A 20 -47.71 15.52 -4.34
C SER A 20 -46.21 15.37 -4.57
N ASN A 21 -45.83 14.49 -5.50
CA ASN A 21 -44.43 14.13 -5.81
C ASN A 21 -43.49 15.33 -6.13
N THR A 22 -44.06 16.50 -6.42
CA THR A 22 -43.35 17.76 -6.67
C THR A 22 -42.81 18.42 -5.40
N ALA A 23 -43.45 18.22 -4.25
CA ALA A 23 -42.96 18.71 -2.96
C ALA A 23 -41.80 17.86 -2.45
N ASP A 24 -41.93 16.53 -2.54
CA ASP A 24 -40.87 15.57 -2.18
C ASP A 24 -39.57 15.80 -2.97
N LEU A 25 -39.67 16.15 -4.26
CA LEU A 25 -38.51 16.47 -5.08
C LEU A 25 -37.76 17.72 -4.58
N LEU A 26 -38.48 18.77 -4.15
CA LEU A 26 -37.86 19.96 -3.57
C LEU A 26 -37.18 19.63 -2.23
N ASP A 27 -37.86 18.89 -1.37
CA ASP A 27 -37.33 18.48 -0.06
C ASP A 27 -36.07 17.61 -0.23
N GLN A 28 -36.06 16.68 -1.18
CA GLN A 28 -34.91 15.83 -1.50
C GLN A 28 -33.70 16.63 -2.02
N ILE A 29 -33.93 17.65 -2.86
CA ILE A 29 -32.87 18.58 -3.31
C ILE A 29 -32.31 19.38 -2.14
N LEU A 30 -33.15 19.84 -1.22
CA LEU A 30 -32.76 20.61 -0.03
C LEU A 30 -31.93 19.74 0.94
N GLU A 31 -32.38 18.50 1.18
CA GLU A 31 -31.70 17.54 2.05
C GLU A 31 -30.31 17.14 1.48
N ASN A 32 -30.19 16.97 0.17
CA ASN A 32 -28.91 16.68 -0.49
C ASN A 32 -27.93 17.87 -0.40
N LYS A 33 -28.40 19.11 -0.59
CA LYS A 33 -27.58 20.32 -0.39
C LYS A 33 -27.12 20.45 1.06
N GLN A 34 -27.99 20.16 2.03
CA GLN A 34 -27.63 20.18 3.45
C GLN A 34 -26.56 19.13 3.77
N LYS A 35 -26.69 17.89 3.28
CA LYS A 35 -25.70 16.81 3.48
C LYS A 35 -24.31 17.21 2.95
N PHE A 36 -24.25 17.83 1.76
CA PHE A 36 -23.01 18.33 1.17
C PHE A 36 -22.36 19.42 2.05
N ILE A 37 -23.15 20.41 2.50
CA ILE A 37 -22.66 21.48 3.38
C ILE A 37 -22.16 20.91 4.72
N SER A 38 -22.87 19.96 5.32
CA SER A 38 -22.44 19.30 6.56
C SER A 38 -21.13 18.50 6.41
N GLN A 39 -20.89 17.88 5.26
CA GLN A 39 -19.62 17.19 4.98
C GLN A 39 -18.45 18.19 4.86
N ILE A 40 -18.63 19.32 4.19
CA ILE A 40 -17.61 20.38 4.12
C ILE A 40 -17.33 20.97 5.50
N MET A 41 -18.36 21.31 6.27
CA MET A 41 -18.25 21.95 7.58
C MET A 41 -17.60 21.06 8.65
N THR A 42 -17.65 19.73 8.51
CA THR A 42 -17.10 18.80 9.52
C THR A 42 -15.61 18.50 9.36
N SER A 43 -14.90 19.17 8.45
CA SER A 43 -13.44 19.13 8.25
C SER A 43 -12.81 17.75 7.95
N LYS A 44 -13.61 16.68 7.94
CA LYS A 44 -13.21 15.33 7.51
C LYS A 44 -13.13 15.33 5.99
N SER A 45 -11.99 15.77 5.46
CA SER A 45 -11.70 15.81 4.02
C SER A 45 -12.15 14.49 3.34
N PRO A 46 -13.18 14.54 2.46
CA PRO A 46 -13.53 13.38 1.67
C PRO A 46 -12.46 13.26 0.58
N VAL A 47 -11.47 12.39 0.81
CA VAL A 47 -10.49 12.01 -0.21
C VAL A 47 -11.24 11.22 -1.29
N ARG A 48 -11.80 11.93 -2.27
CA ARG A 48 -12.41 11.43 -3.50
C ARG A 48 -13.36 10.24 -3.29
N ALA A 49 -14.39 10.49 -2.48
CA ALA A 49 -15.54 9.62 -2.30
C ALA A 49 -16.86 10.41 -2.36
N CYS A 50 -16.88 11.51 -3.12
CA CYS A 50 -18.11 11.86 -3.82
C CYS A 50 -18.26 10.78 -4.91
N GLU A 51 -19.28 9.93 -4.81
CA GLU A 51 -19.81 9.29 -6.01
C GLU A 51 -20.27 10.43 -6.93
N ASP A 52 -19.85 10.44 -8.19
CA ASP A 52 -20.26 11.47 -9.15
C ASP A 52 -21.78 11.33 -9.39
N VAL A 53 -22.56 12.14 -8.69
CA VAL A 53 -24.02 12.24 -8.87
C VAL A 53 -24.37 12.77 -10.26
N ASP A 54 -23.41 13.40 -10.94
CA ASP A 54 -23.55 13.97 -12.29
C ASP A 54 -23.24 12.96 -13.42
N ASP A 55 -22.56 11.83 -13.17
CA ASP A 55 -22.27 10.83 -14.22
C ASP A 55 -23.47 9.88 -14.49
N THR A 56 -24.57 10.05 -13.74
CA THR A 56 -25.90 9.49 -14.04
C THR A 56 -26.79 10.47 -14.79
N ALA A 57 -26.21 11.27 -15.71
CA ALA A 57 -26.97 12.10 -16.63
C ALA A 57 -27.74 11.21 -17.62
N LEU A 58 -28.96 10.81 -17.23
CA LEU A 58 -29.86 9.99 -18.03
C LEU A 58 -29.97 10.54 -19.45
N SER A 59 -29.81 9.67 -20.44
CA SER A 59 -29.94 10.04 -21.84
C SER A 59 -31.34 10.61 -22.09
N TYR A 60 -31.45 11.60 -22.98
CA TYR A 60 -32.75 12.17 -23.36
C TYR A 60 -33.75 11.09 -23.82
N ALA A 61 -33.25 9.99 -24.39
CA ALA A 61 -34.05 8.81 -24.75
C ALA A 61 -34.64 8.08 -23.51
N GLU A 62 -33.89 7.97 -22.42
CA GLU A 62 -34.31 7.30 -21.17
C GLU A 62 -35.34 8.14 -20.42
N ILE A 63 -35.12 9.47 -20.35
CA ILE A 63 -36.08 10.42 -19.76
C ILE A 63 -37.40 10.40 -20.55
N LYS A 64 -37.34 10.41 -21.88
CA LYS A 64 -38.51 10.31 -22.77
C LYS A 64 -39.21 8.95 -22.62
N ALA A 65 -38.45 7.86 -22.50
CA ALA A 65 -38.99 6.52 -22.33
C ALA A 65 -39.75 6.34 -21.00
N LEU A 66 -39.19 6.84 -19.90
CA LEU A 66 -39.86 6.87 -18.59
C LEU A 66 -41.19 7.62 -18.65
N ALA A 67 -41.24 8.76 -19.35
CA ALA A 67 -42.47 9.51 -19.58
C ALA A 67 -43.51 8.77 -20.45
N THR A 68 -43.07 7.89 -21.36
CA THR A 68 -43.96 7.03 -22.16
C THR A 68 -44.38 5.72 -21.49
N GLY A 69 -43.84 5.38 -20.32
CA GLY A 69 -44.26 4.22 -19.53
C GLY A 69 -43.89 2.84 -20.08
N ASN A 70 -42.89 2.72 -20.96
CA ASN A 70 -42.47 1.42 -21.51
C ASN A 70 -41.74 0.57 -20.44
N PRO A 71 -42.27 -0.60 -20.02
CA PRO A 71 -41.70 -1.41 -18.94
C PRO A 71 -40.29 -1.95 -19.27
N TYR A 72 -39.99 -2.24 -20.53
CA TYR A 72 -38.70 -2.80 -20.94
C TYR A 72 -37.53 -1.83 -20.75
N ILE A 73 -37.80 -0.52 -20.86
CA ILE A 73 -36.74 0.50 -20.70
C ILE A 73 -36.43 0.71 -19.21
N LYS A 74 -37.43 0.53 -18.33
CA LYS A 74 -37.20 0.46 -16.88
C LYS A 74 -36.38 -0.78 -16.49
N GLU A 75 -36.74 -1.97 -17.00
CA GLU A 75 -35.98 -3.21 -16.78
C GLU A 75 -34.52 -3.06 -17.24
N LYS A 76 -34.30 -2.46 -18.41
CA LYS A 76 -32.96 -2.14 -18.92
C LYS A 76 -32.19 -1.23 -17.96
N MET A 77 -32.74 -0.10 -17.52
CA MET A 77 -32.04 0.83 -16.61
C MET A 77 -31.65 0.15 -15.28
N ASP A 78 -32.57 -0.62 -14.68
CA ASP A 78 -32.30 -1.36 -13.45
C ASP A 78 -31.19 -2.42 -13.67
N LEU A 79 -31.12 -3.03 -14.86
CA LEU A 79 -30.04 -3.97 -15.24
C LEU A 79 -28.71 -3.27 -15.55
N ASP A 80 -28.71 -2.13 -16.24
CA ASP A 80 -27.50 -1.34 -16.55
C ASP A 80 -26.79 -0.88 -15.26
N ILE A 81 -27.54 -0.43 -14.25
CA ILE A 81 -27.02 -0.10 -12.92
C ILE A 81 -26.41 -1.34 -12.24
N GLN A 82 -27.11 -2.48 -12.27
CA GLN A 82 -26.65 -3.73 -11.66
C GLN A 82 -25.40 -4.29 -12.36
N VAL A 83 -25.38 -4.31 -13.69
CA VAL A 83 -24.24 -4.76 -14.51
C VAL A 83 -23.05 -3.83 -14.30
N SER A 84 -23.24 -2.51 -14.23
CA SER A 84 -22.16 -1.56 -13.95
C SER A 84 -21.55 -1.80 -12.57
N LYS A 85 -22.37 -2.01 -11.54
CA LYS A 85 -21.92 -2.36 -10.18
C LYS A 85 -21.18 -3.71 -10.14
N LEU A 86 -21.66 -4.73 -10.85
CA LEU A 86 -21.00 -6.04 -10.93
C LEU A 86 -19.70 -5.99 -11.75
N LYS A 87 -19.62 -5.19 -12.82
CA LYS A 87 -18.40 -4.90 -13.58
C LYS A 87 -17.35 -4.22 -12.70
N LEU A 88 -17.73 -3.23 -11.89
CA LEU A 88 -16.83 -2.59 -10.92
C LEU A 88 -16.29 -3.59 -9.89
N LEU A 89 -17.15 -4.46 -9.35
CA LEU A 89 -16.72 -5.53 -8.43
C LEU A 89 -15.76 -6.52 -9.11
N LYS A 90 -16.00 -6.91 -10.36
CA LYS A 90 -15.10 -7.77 -11.14
C LYS A 90 -13.76 -7.08 -11.42
N ALA A 91 -13.76 -5.80 -11.79
CA ALA A 91 -12.54 -5.02 -11.99
C ALA A 91 -11.71 -4.92 -10.68
N ASN A 92 -12.36 -4.68 -9.55
CA ASN A 92 -11.73 -4.67 -8.23
C ASN A 92 -11.12 -6.05 -7.88
N HIS A 93 -11.87 -7.14 -8.08
CA HIS A 93 -11.37 -8.50 -7.86
C HIS A 93 -10.16 -8.83 -8.75
N THR A 94 -10.23 -8.49 -10.05
CA THR A 94 -9.12 -8.66 -10.99
C THR A 94 -7.89 -7.84 -10.60
N SER A 95 -8.07 -6.60 -10.14
CA SER A 95 -6.99 -5.75 -9.64
C SER A 95 -6.34 -6.31 -8.36
N GLN A 96 -7.16 -6.78 -7.40
CA GLN A 96 -6.69 -7.46 -6.18
C GLN A 96 -5.89 -8.73 -6.53
N LYS A 97 -6.37 -9.55 -7.45
CA LYS A 97 -5.66 -10.73 -7.96
C LYS A 97 -4.29 -10.37 -8.53
N TYR A 98 -4.19 -9.38 -9.43
CA TYR A 98 -2.89 -8.95 -9.97
C TYR A 98 -1.95 -8.38 -8.92
N ARG A 99 -2.47 -7.71 -7.88
CA ARG A 99 -1.68 -7.24 -6.74
C ARG A 99 -1.10 -8.43 -5.97
N LEU A 100 -1.94 -9.39 -5.58
CA LEU A 100 -1.51 -10.61 -4.87
C LEU A 100 -0.53 -11.44 -5.69
N GLU A 101 -0.77 -11.63 -6.99
CA GLU A 101 0.17 -12.29 -7.91
C GLU A 101 1.55 -11.62 -7.91
N THR A 102 1.58 -10.28 -7.93
CA THR A 102 2.82 -9.49 -7.90
C THR A 102 3.53 -9.62 -6.54
N GLU A 103 2.79 -9.63 -5.44
CA GLU A 103 3.35 -9.83 -4.11
C GLU A 103 3.93 -11.25 -3.93
N ILE A 104 3.20 -12.29 -4.36
CA ILE A 104 3.66 -13.69 -4.35
C ILE A 104 4.91 -13.88 -5.21
N ALA A 105 4.96 -13.22 -6.36
CA ALA A 105 6.09 -13.31 -7.28
C ALA A 105 7.35 -12.57 -6.81
N ARG A 106 7.20 -11.42 -6.14
CA ARG A 106 8.32 -10.50 -5.83
C ARG A 106 8.54 -10.26 -4.34
N ASN A 107 7.49 -9.93 -3.59
CA ASN A 107 7.60 -9.43 -2.22
C ASN A 107 7.84 -10.56 -1.21
N TYR A 108 6.99 -11.59 -1.24
CA TYR A 108 7.12 -12.76 -0.35
C TYR A 108 8.46 -13.51 -0.47
N PRO A 109 8.98 -13.86 -1.67
CA PRO A 109 10.26 -14.57 -1.74
C PRO A 109 11.42 -13.74 -1.20
N VAL A 110 11.49 -12.43 -1.50
CA VAL A 110 12.54 -11.53 -0.99
C VAL A 110 12.45 -11.37 0.53
N LYS A 111 11.24 -11.26 1.10
CA LYS A 111 11.03 -11.28 2.55
C LYS A 111 11.52 -12.58 3.18
N ILE A 112 11.22 -13.73 2.57
CA ILE A 112 11.62 -15.05 3.08
C ILE A 112 13.14 -15.24 3.02
N THR A 113 13.82 -14.83 1.94
CA THR A 113 15.29 -14.93 1.86
C THR A 113 15.95 -14.03 2.90
N ALA A 114 15.54 -12.76 2.99
CA ALA A 114 16.06 -11.81 3.98
C ALA A 114 15.82 -12.28 5.44
N LEU A 115 14.65 -12.87 5.74
CA LEU A 115 14.39 -13.46 7.06
C LEU A 115 15.26 -14.69 7.33
N LYS A 116 15.48 -15.58 6.34
CA LYS A 116 16.37 -16.74 6.49
C LYS A 116 17.82 -16.33 6.74
N GLU A 117 18.33 -15.39 5.96
CA GLU A 117 19.67 -14.82 6.13
C GLU A 117 19.83 -14.17 7.51
N ARG A 118 18.83 -13.37 7.93
CA ARG A 118 18.82 -12.78 9.27
C ARG A 118 18.77 -13.83 10.38
N ILE A 119 18.00 -14.90 10.24
CA ILE A 119 17.98 -16.01 11.22
C ILE A 119 19.34 -16.73 11.26
N ALA A 120 20.03 -16.90 10.13
CA ALA A 120 21.36 -17.48 10.09
C ALA A 120 22.39 -16.60 10.84
N GLY A 121 22.36 -15.28 10.61
CA GLY A 121 23.18 -14.32 11.34
C GLY A 121 22.88 -14.31 12.85
N LEU A 122 21.59 -14.25 13.23
CA LEU A 122 21.16 -14.29 14.62
C LEU A 122 21.57 -15.60 15.33
N LYS A 123 21.51 -16.76 14.65
CA LYS A 123 22.01 -18.04 15.20
C LYS A 123 23.50 -17.99 15.51
N SER A 124 24.32 -17.52 14.57
CA SER A 124 25.77 -17.40 14.75
C SER A 124 26.14 -16.42 15.87
N ASP A 125 25.41 -15.30 15.98
CA ASP A 125 25.58 -14.36 17.09
C ASP A 125 25.14 -14.98 18.44
N THR A 126 24.02 -15.72 18.48
CA THR A 126 23.55 -16.44 19.68
C THR A 126 24.56 -17.49 20.16
N GLU A 127 25.07 -18.34 19.26
CA GLU A 127 26.06 -19.38 19.58
C GLU A 127 27.32 -18.80 20.20
N ALA A 128 27.74 -17.62 19.76
CA ALA A 128 28.88 -16.91 20.33
C ALA A 128 28.57 -16.18 21.66
N VAL A 129 27.30 -15.84 21.93
CA VAL A 129 26.88 -15.13 23.15
C VAL A 129 26.57 -16.08 24.30
N LYS A 130 26.12 -17.31 24.03
CA LYS A 130 25.91 -18.35 25.06
C LYS A 130 27.10 -18.51 26.04
N PRO A 131 28.35 -18.78 25.60
CA PRO A 131 29.48 -18.92 26.51
C PRO A 131 29.88 -17.62 27.21
N LEU A 132 29.39 -16.45 26.74
CA LEU A 132 29.59 -15.17 27.41
C LEU A 132 28.57 -14.97 28.52
N LEU A 133 27.28 -15.25 28.26
CA LEU A 133 26.21 -15.17 29.26
C LEU A 133 26.38 -16.17 30.40
N GLU A 134 27.02 -17.31 30.16
CA GLU A 134 27.40 -18.26 31.22
C GLU A 134 28.53 -17.67 32.08
N LYS A 135 29.60 -17.16 31.48
CA LYS A 135 30.73 -16.55 32.20
C LYS A 135 30.37 -15.25 32.94
N ASP A 136 29.46 -14.43 32.40
CA ASP A 136 28.97 -13.21 33.06
C ASP A 136 28.12 -13.53 34.31
N LYS A 137 27.49 -14.72 34.38
CA LYS A 137 26.77 -15.20 35.58
C LYS A 137 27.72 -15.68 36.68
N GLU A 138 28.88 -16.20 36.30
CA GLU A 138 29.98 -16.60 37.20
C GLU A 138 30.79 -15.39 37.74
N LYS A 139 30.36 -14.16 37.42
CA LYS A 139 30.79 -12.85 37.97
C LYS A 139 32.25 -12.39 37.73
N ASP A 140 33.21 -13.27 37.51
CA ASP A 140 34.64 -12.91 37.62
C ASP A 140 35.38 -12.60 36.31
N ASN A 141 34.75 -12.61 35.13
CA ASN A 141 35.45 -12.44 33.85
C ASN A 141 34.78 -11.45 32.86
N PHE A 142 34.40 -10.25 33.33
CA PHE A 142 34.04 -9.16 32.43
C PHE A 142 35.29 -8.62 31.73
N PHE A 143 35.30 -8.57 30.39
CA PHE A 143 36.42 -8.04 29.61
C PHE A 143 35.93 -7.26 28.39
N ILE A 144 36.29 -5.98 28.31
CA ILE A 144 35.93 -5.11 27.19
C ILE A 144 37.12 -4.28 26.74
N THR A 145 37.30 -4.11 25.43
CA THR A 145 38.35 -3.27 24.86
C THR A 145 37.72 -1.99 24.32
N ILE A 146 38.10 -0.83 24.87
CA ILE A 146 37.60 0.50 24.48
C ILE A 146 38.80 1.38 24.16
N GLY A 147 38.83 1.98 22.96
CA GLY A 147 39.94 2.84 22.52
C GLY A 147 41.31 2.14 22.54
N GLY A 148 41.34 0.82 22.34
CA GLY A 148 42.56 0.01 22.43
C GLY A 148 43.02 -0.35 23.85
N LYS A 149 42.29 0.06 24.90
CA LYS A 149 42.56 -0.32 26.29
C LYS A 149 41.59 -1.40 26.75
N ALA A 150 42.09 -2.42 27.43
CA ALA A 150 41.28 -3.46 28.06
C ALA A 150 40.83 -3.03 29.46
N TYR A 151 39.56 -3.26 29.78
CA TYR A 151 38.93 -2.94 31.05
C TYR A 151 38.27 -4.18 31.66
N THR A 152 38.49 -4.39 32.96
CA THR A 152 37.89 -5.47 33.75
C THR A 152 36.83 -4.97 34.74
N ASP A 153 36.88 -3.71 35.19
CA ASP A 153 35.78 -3.08 35.93
C ASP A 153 34.72 -2.50 34.96
N ARG A 154 33.45 -2.84 35.22
CA ARG A 154 32.28 -2.30 34.53
C ARG A 154 32.11 -0.80 34.74
N LYS A 155 32.55 -0.23 35.87
CA LYS A 155 32.48 1.24 36.09
C LYS A 155 33.47 1.98 35.19
N GLU A 156 34.72 1.55 35.17
CA GLU A 156 35.78 2.16 34.33
C GLU A 156 35.51 1.98 32.84
N ALA A 157 35.01 0.80 32.44
CA ALA A 157 34.54 0.58 31.07
C ALA A 157 33.39 1.54 30.69
N GLY A 158 32.44 1.76 31.59
CA GLY A 158 31.32 2.68 31.37
C GLY A 158 31.75 4.13 31.18
N THR A 159 32.71 4.62 31.97
CA THR A 159 33.24 5.99 31.82
C THR A 159 34.10 6.13 30.57
N ALA A 160 34.93 5.12 30.26
CA ALA A 160 35.71 5.07 29.02
C ALA A 160 34.82 5.06 27.76
N LEU A 161 33.69 4.32 27.78
CA LEU A 161 32.71 4.32 26.69
C LEU A 161 32.15 5.73 26.45
N ILE A 162 31.70 6.42 27.50
CA ILE A 162 31.12 7.77 27.40
C ILE A 162 32.17 8.77 26.90
N ALA A 163 33.41 8.68 27.39
CA ALA A 163 34.52 9.52 26.93
C ALA A 163 34.83 9.31 25.43
N ALA A 164 34.84 8.06 24.96
CA ALA A 164 35.03 7.75 23.55
C ALA A 164 33.87 8.24 22.67
N CYS A 165 32.62 8.12 23.13
CA CYS A 165 31.45 8.69 22.44
C CYS A 165 31.55 10.22 22.33
N ALA A 166 31.96 10.90 23.41
CA ALA A 166 32.15 12.35 23.42
C ALA A 166 33.29 12.79 22.48
N GLY A 167 34.37 12.02 22.39
CA GLY A 167 35.47 12.25 21.44
C GLY A 167 35.02 12.18 19.98
N LEU A 168 34.20 11.19 19.62
CA LEU A 168 33.66 11.07 18.25
C LEU A 168 32.68 12.20 17.89
N LYS A 169 31.88 12.68 18.84
CA LYS A 169 31.03 13.87 18.63
C LYS A 169 31.84 15.12 18.27
N ALA A 170 33.05 15.29 18.82
CA ALA A 170 33.89 16.44 18.49
C ALA A 170 34.44 16.41 17.04
N VAL A 171 34.40 15.24 16.39
CA VAL A 171 34.87 15.02 15.00
C VAL A 171 33.68 14.90 14.04
N ASP A 172 32.44 14.93 14.54
CA ASP A 172 31.18 14.71 13.81
C ASP A 172 31.21 13.45 12.91
N ALA A 173 31.84 12.38 13.42
CA ALA A 173 32.14 11.18 12.66
C ALA A 173 31.73 9.91 13.41
N ALA A 174 30.96 9.04 12.74
CA ALA A 174 30.68 7.70 13.23
C ALA A 174 31.95 6.84 13.22
N GLY A 175 32.28 6.22 14.35
CA GLY A 175 33.56 5.54 14.55
C GLY A 175 33.46 4.25 15.34
N GLN A 176 34.44 3.34 15.17
CA GLN A 176 34.58 2.18 16.05
C GLN A 176 35.19 2.65 17.38
N ILE A 177 34.45 2.46 18.47
CA ILE A 177 34.89 2.78 19.83
C ILE A 177 35.67 1.61 20.45
N GLY A 178 35.31 0.37 20.12
CA GLY A 178 35.87 -0.79 20.81
C GLY A 178 35.39 -2.14 20.31
N GLU A 179 35.64 -3.15 21.12
CA GLU A 179 35.22 -4.52 20.91
C GLU A 179 34.87 -5.20 22.24
N PHE A 180 33.74 -5.89 22.27
CA PHE A 180 33.27 -6.68 23.41
C PHE A 180 33.16 -8.14 22.97
N HIS A 181 34.11 -8.99 23.37
CA HIS A 181 34.14 -10.42 23.07
C HIS A 181 33.79 -10.80 21.60
N GLY A 182 34.42 -10.15 20.62
CA GLY A 182 34.16 -10.38 19.19
C GLY A 182 33.01 -9.58 18.58
N PHE A 183 32.31 -8.76 19.37
CA PHE A 183 31.32 -7.79 18.87
C PHE A 183 31.95 -6.40 18.76
N ARG A 184 32.02 -5.85 17.55
CA ARG A 184 32.58 -4.51 17.31
C ARG A 184 31.58 -3.44 17.70
N LEU A 185 32.02 -2.50 18.53
CA LEU A 185 31.21 -1.39 19.03
C LEU A 185 31.46 -0.15 18.19
N TYR A 186 30.45 0.28 17.43
CA TYR A 186 30.45 1.55 16.70
C TYR A 186 29.59 2.56 17.43
N SER A 187 30.00 3.83 17.49
CA SER A 187 29.14 4.90 17.96
C SER A 187 28.92 5.95 16.88
N ASP A 188 27.72 6.51 16.90
CA ASP A 188 27.22 7.55 16.05
C ASP A 188 26.46 8.56 16.93
N PHE A 189 26.56 9.86 16.63
CA PHE A 189 25.88 10.91 17.40
C PHE A 189 24.65 11.40 16.63
N ASP A 190 23.46 11.18 17.18
CA ASP A 190 22.25 11.74 16.59
C ASP A 190 22.14 13.22 16.96
N SER A 191 22.61 14.09 16.07
CA SER A 191 22.51 15.55 16.24
C SER A 191 21.07 16.09 16.32
N PHE A 192 20.07 15.35 15.80
CA PHE A 192 18.67 15.76 15.88
C PHE A 192 18.07 15.46 17.26
N ASN A 193 18.27 14.24 17.77
CA ASN A 193 17.77 13.84 19.10
C ASN A 193 18.73 14.19 20.25
N GLN A 194 19.96 14.60 19.94
CA GLN A 194 21.07 14.81 20.88
C GLN A 194 21.46 13.55 21.69
N VAL A 195 21.22 12.36 21.13
CA VAL A 195 21.48 11.06 21.77
C VAL A 195 22.64 10.34 21.08
N TYR A 196 23.52 9.72 21.87
CA TYR A 196 24.55 8.82 21.37
C TYR A 196 23.95 7.45 21.04
N ARG A 197 24.01 7.03 19.78
CA ARG A 197 23.66 5.66 19.36
C ARG A 197 24.90 4.79 19.34
N LEU A 198 24.86 3.66 20.03
CA LEU A 198 25.87 2.60 19.92
C LEU A 198 25.30 1.46 19.08
N THR A 199 25.99 1.13 17.98
CA THR A 199 25.68 -0.02 17.13
C THR A 199 26.69 -1.13 17.41
N ILE A 200 26.22 -2.19 18.06
CA ILE A 200 26.95 -3.44 18.27
C ILE A 200 26.86 -4.25 16.96
N LYS A 201 27.99 -4.54 16.32
CA LYS A 201 28.04 -5.27 15.03
C LYS A 201 28.83 -6.58 15.16
N ARG A 202 28.22 -7.66 14.65
CA ARG A 202 28.86 -8.95 14.34
C ARG A 202 28.28 -9.46 13.02
N GLN A 203 27.49 -10.54 12.98
CA GLN A 203 26.74 -10.91 11.77
C GLN A 203 25.46 -10.08 11.65
N CYS A 204 24.79 -9.80 12.77
CA CYS A 204 23.75 -8.77 12.83
C CYS A 204 24.28 -7.47 13.45
N SER A 205 23.54 -6.39 13.17
CA SER A 205 23.69 -5.10 13.86
C SER A 205 22.58 -4.94 14.90
N TYR A 206 22.95 -4.45 16.08
CA TYR A 206 22.05 -4.15 17.19
C TYR A 206 22.30 -2.71 17.66
N GLN A 207 21.28 -1.87 17.63
CA GLN A 207 21.36 -0.48 18.07
C GLN A 207 20.85 -0.35 19.51
N ILE A 208 21.55 0.43 20.31
CA ILE A 208 21.15 0.87 21.65
C ILE A 208 21.51 2.34 21.87
N GLU A 209 20.82 3.00 22.78
CA GLU A 209 21.10 4.37 23.19
C GLU A 209 22.03 4.39 24.41
N VAL A 210 23.03 5.27 24.36
CA VAL A 210 23.99 5.47 25.45
C VAL A 210 23.51 6.65 26.30
N GLY A 211 23.18 6.36 27.56
CA GLY A 211 22.77 7.35 28.54
C GLY A 211 23.95 7.94 29.31
N LYS A 212 23.66 8.81 30.27
CA LYS A 212 24.67 9.49 31.11
C LYS A 212 25.30 8.60 32.19
N ASP A 213 24.69 7.46 32.52
CA ASP A 213 25.17 6.54 33.56
C ASP A 213 26.15 5.48 33.01
N PRO A 214 27.42 5.46 33.46
CA PRO A 214 28.41 4.44 33.11
C PRO A 214 27.93 3.00 33.28
N LEU A 215 27.32 2.67 34.42
CA LEU A 215 26.95 1.29 34.75
C LEU A 215 25.72 0.83 33.96
N GLY A 216 24.69 1.67 33.89
CA GLY A 216 23.49 1.44 33.09
C GLY A 216 23.81 1.20 31.62
N ASN A 217 24.85 1.82 31.06
CA ASN A 217 25.31 1.56 29.69
C ASN A 217 25.89 0.14 29.52
N MET A 218 26.68 -0.34 30.48
CA MET A 218 27.18 -1.72 30.44
C MET A 218 26.04 -2.74 30.58
N TYR A 219 25.06 -2.48 31.46
CA TYR A 219 23.85 -3.30 31.56
C TYR A 219 22.99 -3.26 30.29
N ARG A 220 22.89 -2.11 29.59
CA ARG A 220 22.22 -2.03 28.27
C ARG A 220 22.91 -2.91 27.22
N ILE A 221 24.25 -2.95 27.19
CA ILE A 221 25.00 -3.84 26.28
C ILE A 221 24.72 -5.31 26.62
N SER A 222 24.84 -5.71 27.89
CA SER A 222 24.57 -7.09 28.33
C SER A 222 23.12 -7.52 28.03
N ASN A 223 22.15 -6.64 28.27
CA ASN A 223 20.73 -6.85 27.93
C ASN A 223 20.47 -6.91 26.42
N ALA A 224 21.22 -6.16 25.60
CA ALA A 224 21.10 -6.23 24.15
C ALA A 224 21.57 -7.59 23.61
N LEU A 225 22.60 -8.18 24.24
CA LEU A 225 23.15 -9.50 23.90
C LEU A 225 22.25 -10.64 24.40
N SER A 226 21.76 -10.60 25.65
CA SER A 226 20.79 -11.58 26.15
C SER A 226 19.45 -11.52 25.40
N GLY A 227 19.09 -10.36 24.87
CA GLY A 227 17.94 -10.18 23.99
C GLY A 227 18.07 -10.82 22.60
N ILE A 228 19.25 -11.30 22.18
CA ILE A 228 19.44 -11.92 20.85
C ILE A 228 18.65 -13.23 20.73
N GLU A 229 18.60 -14.05 21.80
CA GLU A 229 17.83 -15.30 21.79
C GLU A 229 16.33 -15.07 21.58
N LYS A 230 15.79 -14.01 22.19
CA LYS A 230 14.38 -13.58 21.98
C LYS A 230 14.15 -13.11 20.55
N LYS A 231 15.03 -12.24 20.02
CA LYS A 231 14.98 -11.77 18.63
C LYS A 231 15.10 -12.90 17.61
N LEU A 232 15.84 -13.97 17.92
CA LEU A 232 15.95 -15.18 17.11
C LEU A 232 14.63 -15.95 17.10
N ALA A 233 13.96 -16.09 18.25
CA ALA A 233 12.64 -16.71 18.34
C ALA A 233 11.57 -15.89 17.59
N GLU A 234 11.53 -14.58 17.78
CA GLU A 234 10.67 -13.63 17.04
C GLU A 234 10.90 -13.72 15.53
N ALA A 235 12.16 -13.74 15.07
CA ALA A 235 12.48 -13.85 13.65
C ALA A 235 12.02 -15.19 13.04
N LYS A 236 12.11 -16.30 13.78
CA LYS A 236 11.56 -17.61 13.36
C LYS A 236 10.04 -17.56 13.24
N LEU A 237 9.35 -17.03 14.25
CA LEU A 237 7.88 -16.88 14.22
C LEU A 237 7.44 -16.02 13.04
N ASN A 238 8.09 -14.87 12.82
CA ASN A 238 7.82 -14.01 11.67
C ASN A 238 8.03 -14.71 10.32
N LEU A 239 9.05 -15.57 10.20
CA LEU A 239 9.25 -16.38 9.00
C LEU A 239 8.11 -17.38 8.78
N GLU A 240 7.62 -18.02 9.84
CA GLU A 240 6.47 -18.92 9.78
C GLU A 240 5.19 -18.17 9.39
N THR A 241 4.91 -17.02 10.01
CA THR A 241 3.76 -16.18 9.66
C THR A 241 3.81 -15.71 8.20
N VAL A 242 4.97 -15.31 7.68
CA VAL A 242 5.13 -14.91 6.27
C VAL A 242 4.96 -16.10 5.32
N GLN A 243 5.32 -17.32 5.74
CA GLN A 243 5.06 -18.55 4.97
C GLN A 243 3.58 -18.93 4.95
N GLN A 244 2.88 -18.79 6.08
CA GLN A 244 1.43 -18.99 6.16
C GLN A 244 0.68 -17.96 5.29
N GLN A 245 1.04 -16.67 5.38
CA GLN A 245 0.50 -15.61 4.52
C GLN A 245 0.72 -15.88 3.03
N LEU A 246 1.90 -16.39 2.65
CA LEU A 246 2.18 -16.82 1.28
C LEU A 246 1.26 -17.95 0.82
N ALA A 247 0.98 -18.94 1.68
CA ALA A 247 0.05 -20.03 1.37
C ALA A 247 -1.39 -19.51 1.19
N THR A 248 -1.90 -18.74 2.14
CA THR A 248 -3.24 -18.13 2.06
C THR A 248 -3.39 -17.22 0.83
N ALA A 249 -2.38 -16.40 0.51
CA ALA A 249 -2.41 -15.54 -0.67
C ALA A 249 -2.44 -16.33 -1.99
N LYS A 250 -1.82 -17.52 -2.06
CA LYS A 250 -1.93 -18.40 -3.23
C LYS A 250 -3.34 -18.96 -3.38
N GLU A 251 -3.93 -19.46 -2.30
CA GLU A 251 -5.31 -19.94 -2.29
C GLU A 251 -6.31 -18.83 -2.66
N GLU A 252 -6.07 -17.59 -2.22
CA GLU A 252 -6.90 -16.44 -2.56
C GLU A 252 -6.81 -16.05 -4.04
N VAL A 253 -5.62 -16.12 -4.65
CA VAL A 253 -5.43 -15.88 -6.09
C VAL A 253 -6.11 -16.93 -6.97
N GLU A 254 -6.28 -18.16 -6.48
CA GLU A 254 -6.98 -19.24 -7.20
C GLU A 254 -8.50 -19.13 -7.12
N LYS A 255 -9.07 -18.41 -6.14
CA LYS A 255 -10.52 -18.25 -6.01
C LYS A 255 -11.11 -17.47 -7.20
N PRO A 256 -12.17 -17.99 -7.87
CA PRO A 256 -12.88 -17.27 -8.91
C PRO A 256 -13.78 -16.18 -8.31
N PHE A 257 -14.24 -15.25 -9.16
CA PHE A 257 -15.14 -14.20 -8.72
C PHE A 257 -16.53 -14.78 -8.41
N ALA A 258 -16.95 -14.75 -7.14
CA ALA A 258 -18.16 -15.43 -6.69
C ALA A 258 -19.47 -14.99 -7.39
N LYS A 259 -19.49 -13.80 -8.00
CA LYS A 259 -20.64 -13.26 -8.76
C LYS A 259 -20.44 -13.30 -10.28
N GLU A 260 -19.56 -14.17 -10.78
CA GLU A 260 -19.30 -14.28 -12.21
C GLU A 260 -20.54 -14.74 -12.99
N GLY A 261 -21.30 -15.72 -12.47
CA GLY A 261 -22.59 -16.13 -13.04
C GLY A 261 -23.66 -15.04 -13.01
N GLU A 262 -23.84 -14.37 -11.85
CA GLU A 262 -24.78 -13.25 -11.71
C GLU A 262 -24.48 -12.12 -12.72
N LEU A 263 -23.20 -11.88 -13.02
CA LEU A 263 -22.77 -10.91 -14.02
C LEU A 263 -23.03 -11.38 -15.45
N THR A 264 -22.76 -12.64 -15.80
CA THR A 264 -23.03 -13.16 -17.15
C THR A 264 -24.52 -13.20 -17.46
N GLU A 265 -25.34 -13.74 -16.55
CA GLU A 265 -26.80 -13.80 -16.70
C GLU A 265 -27.41 -12.40 -16.91
N LYS A 266 -27.00 -11.41 -16.11
CA LYS A 266 -27.49 -10.04 -16.24
C LYS A 266 -26.96 -9.33 -17.49
N MET A 267 -25.73 -9.63 -17.94
CA MET A 267 -25.22 -9.12 -19.21
C MET A 267 -25.93 -9.72 -20.42
N GLU A 268 -26.24 -11.01 -20.39
CA GLU A 268 -27.01 -11.70 -21.42
C GLU A 268 -28.42 -11.12 -21.51
N ARG A 269 -29.13 -11.01 -20.39
CA ARG A 269 -30.47 -10.38 -20.33
C ARG A 269 -30.50 -8.94 -20.83
N LEU A 270 -29.47 -8.16 -20.52
CA LEU A 270 -29.31 -6.79 -21.00
C LEU A 270 -29.07 -6.75 -22.52
N SER A 271 -28.33 -7.72 -23.07
CA SER A 271 -28.15 -7.85 -24.52
C SER A 271 -29.45 -8.24 -25.24
N GLU A 272 -30.27 -9.13 -24.67
CA GLU A 272 -31.60 -9.46 -25.19
C GLU A 272 -32.50 -8.20 -25.24
N LEU A 273 -32.53 -7.42 -24.16
CA LEU A 273 -33.31 -6.19 -24.09
C LEU A 273 -32.83 -5.12 -25.07
N ASN A 274 -31.52 -4.99 -25.32
CA ASN A 274 -30.99 -4.07 -26.33
C ASN A 274 -31.43 -4.45 -27.75
N VAL A 275 -31.42 -5.74 -28.08
CA VAL A 275 -31.91 -6.26 -29.37
C VAL A 275 -33.42 -6.03 -29.49
N LEU A 276 -34.21 -6.36 -28.46
CA LEU A 276 -35.66 -6.15 -28.45
C LEU A 276 -36.07 -4.68 -28.59
N LEU A 277 -35.23 -3.74 -28.16
CA LEU A 277 -35.48 -2.30 -28.22
C LEU A 277 -34.91 -1.64 -29.49
N ASN A 278 -34.22 -2.37 -30.38
CA ASN A 278 -33.59 -1.86 -31.61
C ASN A 278 -32.76 -0.57 -31.42
N MET A 279 -32.08 -0.43 -30.28
CA MET A 279 -31.34 0.81 -29.93
C MET A 279 -29.96 0.95 -30.59
N ASP A 280 -29.48 -0.09 -31.28
CA ASP A 280 -28.22 -0.03 -32.05
C ASP A 280 -28.39 0.67 -33.40
N GLU A 281 -29.63 0.77 -33.93
CA GLU A 281 -29.93 1.65 -35.07
C GLU A 281 -30.13 3.10 -34.62
N LYS A 282 -29.01 3.76 -34.28
CA LYS A 282 -28.95 5.22 -34.30
C LYS A 282 -29.13 5.70 -35.74
N GLY A 283 -30.36 6.02 -36.11
CA GLY A 283 -30.66 6.76 -37.34
C GLY A 283 -29.82 8.04 -37.45
N PRO A 284 -29.52 8.51 -38.68
CA PRO A 284 -28.62 9.63 -38.89
C PRO A 284 -29.13 10.88 -38.17
N SER A 285 -28.21 11.63 -37.57
CA SER A 285 -28.48 12.94 -36.99
C SER A 285 -29.01 13.87 -38.08
N GLU A 286 -30.33 14.08 -38.12
CA GLU A 286 -30.95 15.16 -38.90
C GLU A 286 -30.47 16.51 -38.35
N ALA A 287 -29.39 17.01 -38.95
CA ALA A 287 -28.96 18.39 -38.78
C ALA A 287 -29.99 19.31 -39.45
N LEU A 288 -31.02 19.70 -38.69
CA LEU A 288 -31.92 20.78 -39.07
C LEU A 288 -31.08 22.07 -39.20
N GLY A 289 -30.98 22.56 -40.43
CA GLY A 289 -30.17 23.74 -40.74
C GLY A 289 -30.76 25.03 -40.17
N MET A 290 -29.88 25.92 -39.73
CA MET A 290 -30.16 27.33 -39.50
C MET A 290 -28.95 28.18 -39.92
N GLU A 291 -29.20 29.04 -40.88
CA GLU A 291 -28.30 30.00 -41.54
C GLU A 291 -29.14 31.30 -41.72
N GLU A 292 -28.65 32.53 -41.52
CA GLU A 292 -27.35 33.06 -41.11
C GLU A 292 -27.51 33.71 -39.69
N ASP A 293 -26.67 34.57 -39.07
CA ASP A 293 -25.38 35.24 -39.36
C ASP A 293 -24.67 35.53 -38.00
N VAL A 294 -23.33 35.68 -37.99
CA VAL A 294 -22.59 36.30 -36.88
C VAL A 294 -21.36 37.06 -37.41
N PRO A 295 -21.21 38.38 -37.16
CA PRO A 295 -20.04 39.13 -37.58
C PRO A 295 -18.82 38.81 -36.69
N GLU A 296 -17.69 38.53 -37.34
CA GLU A 296 -16.42 38.17 -36.72
C GLU A 296 -15.78 39.39 -36.02
N VAL A 297 -15.76 39.39 -34.68
CA VAL A 297 -14.98 40.34 -33.87
C VAL A 297 -14.07 39.58 -32.93
N ALA A 298 -12.78 39.93 -32.95
CA ALA A 298 -11.72 39.17 -32.32
C ALA A 298 -11.81 39.17 -30.79
N ASP A 299 -11.76 37.96 -30.21
CA ASP A 299 -11.33 37.76 -28.84
C ASP A 299 -10.34 36.59 -28.77
N CYS A 300 -9.16 36.83 -28.21
CA CYS A 300 -8.02 35.92 -28.33
C CYS A 300 -8.25 34.60 -27.55
N PRO A 301 -7.95 33.42 -28.11
CA PRO A 301 -8.16 32.15 -27.40
C PRO A 301 -7.26 32.06 -26.17
N ARG A 302 -7.88 32.12 -24.98
CA ARG A 302 -7.20 31.83 -23.71
C ARG A 302 -6.73 30.37 -23.74
N LYS A 303 -5.42 30.17 -23.66
CA LYS A 303 -4.81 28.83 -23.59
C LYS A 303 -5.44 28.01 -22.46
N PRO A 304 -5.85 26.75 -22.70
CA PRO A 304 -6.32 25.89 -21.63
C PRO A 304 -5.20 25.67 -20.61
N VAL A 305 -5.44 26.09 -19.37
CA VAL A 305 -4.54 25.81 -18.25
C VAL A 305 -4.75 24.36 -17.85
N ASN A 306 -3.81 23.49 -18.25
CA ASN A 306 -3.85 22.07 -17.91
C ASN A 306 -3.62 21.87 -16.41
N TYR A 307 -4.68 21.91 -15.60
CA TYR A 307 -4.65 21.49 -14.20
C TYR A 307 -4.68 19.95 -14.02
N ALA A 308 -4.12 19.24 -15.01
CA ALA A 308 -3.97 17.80 -15.04
C ALA A 308 -2.82 17.37 -14.11
N GLY A 309 -3.08 17.33 -12.80
CA GLY A 309 -2.20 16.71 -11.83
C GLY A 309 -2.07 15.20 -12.11
N ARG A 310 -0.96 14.80 -12.75
CA ARG A 310 -0.48 13.42 -12.99
C ARG A 310 -1.53 12.31 -12.81
N VAL A 311 -2.43 12.18 -13.79
CA VAL A 311 -3.08 10.89 -14.06
C VAL A 311 -2.28 10.26 -15.19
N SER A 312 -1.43 9.30 -14.85
CA SER A 312 -0.61 8.56 -15.81
C SER A 312 -1.48 7.81 -16.83
N ASP A 313 -0.95 7.58 -18.03
CA ASP A 313 -1.64 7.06 -19.24
C ASP A 313 -2.25 5.64 -19.14
N ALA A 314 -2.42 5.12 -17.93
CA ALA A 314 -2.99 3.80 -17.65
C ALA A 314 -4.52 3.73 -17.81
N SER A 315 -5.25 4.86 -17.77
CA SER A 315 -6.73 4.88 -17.84
C SER A 315 -7.31 4.73 -19.24
N ARG A 316 -6.52 4.95 -20.30
CA ARG A 316 -6.96 4.78 -21.71
C ARG A 316 -6.83 3.34 -22.24
N ILE A 317 -6.56 2.37 -21.38
CA ILE A 317 -6.36 0.95 -21.75
C ILE A 317 -7.43 0.08 -21.08
N ALA A 318 -8.71 0.37 -21.34
CA ALA A 318 -9.83 -0.46 -20.90
C ALA A 318 -10.10 -1.64 -21.87
N ASP A 319 -10.02 -1.41 -23.19
CA ASP A 319 -10.21 -2.44 -24.22
C ASP A 319 -8.90 -2.97 -24.83
N GLY A 320 -7.75 -2.47 -24.38
CA GLY A 320 -6.43 -2.81 -24.91
C GLY A 320 -5.80 -4.06 -24.30
N VAL A 321 -6.11 -5.24 -24.88
CA VAL A 321 -5.41 -6.53 -24.73
C VAL A 321 -5.23 -7.06 -23.30
N ARG A 322 -5.80 -8.25 -23.01
CA ARG A 322 -5.55 -9.02 -21.78
C ARG A 322 -4.05 -9.11 -21.47
N LYS A 323 -3.55 -8.28 -20.55
CA LYS A 323 -2.16 -8.34 -20.08
C LYS A 323 -1.95 -9.70 -19.40
N PRO A 324 -1.02 -10.56 -19.88
CA PRO A 324 -0.86 -11.89 -19.29
C PRO A 324 -0.44 -11.78 -17.82
N SER A 325 -1.07 -12.61 -16.97
CA SER A 325 -0.75 -12.75 -15.54
C SER A 325 0.76 -12.79 -15.30
N VAL A 326 1.21 -12.15 -14.23
CA VAL A 326 2.64 -12.13 -13.87
C VAL A 326 3.12 -13.54 -13.54
N LEU A 327 2.25 -14.39 -12.99
CA LEU A 327 2.54 -15.80 -12.75
C LEU A 327 2.69 -16.59 -14.05
N ASN A 328 1.85 -16.34 -15.07
CA ASN A 328 1.99 -16.98 -16.37
C ASN A 328 3.28 -16.56 -17.07
N LYS A 329 3.62 -15.26 -17.07
CA LYS A 329 4.91 -14.78 -17.59
C LYS A 329 6.11 -15.39 -16.86
N LEU A 330 6.00 -15.64 -15.55
CA LEU A 330 7.06 -16.30 -14.77
C LEU A 330 7.12 -17.81 -15.00
N LYS A 331 5.99 -18.49 -15.26
CA LYS A 331 5.95 -19.89 -15.69
C LYS A 331 6.59 -20.02 -17.08
N GLU A 332 6.12 -19.25 -18.05
CA GLU A 332 6.70 -19.20 -19.40
C GLU A 332 8.20 -18.85 -19.38
N ALA A 333 8.64 -17.89 -18.55
CA ALA A 333 10.06 -17.57 -18.43
C ALA A 333 10.87 -18.73 -17.82
N LYS A 334 10.34 -19.42 -16.80
CA LYS A 334 10.97 -20.62 -16.23
C LYS A 334 11.01 -21.78 -17.23
N GLU A 335 9.96 -21.99 -17.99
CA GLU A 335 9.87 -23.00 -19.05
C GLU A 335 10.83 -22.69 -20.20
N ARG A 336 10.95 -21.43 -20.63
CA ARG A 336 11.96 -20.99 -21.61
C ARG A 336 13.39 -21.18 -21.10
N ILE A 337 13.65 -20.89 -19.83
CA ILE A 337 14.97 -21.15 -19.21
C ILE A 337 15.25 -22.65 -19.11
N ALA A 338 14.26 -23.48 -18.76
CA ALA A 338 14.39 -24.93 -18.70
C ALA A 338 14.63 -25.54 -20.10
N ALA A 339 13.88 -25.10 -21.12
CA ALA A 339 14.07 -25.51 -22.51
C ALA A 339 15.41 -25.01 -23.09
N GLY A 340 15.90 -23.85 -22.64
CA GLY A 340 17.17 -23.26 -23.08
C GLY A 340 18.43 -24.02 -22.64
N HIS A 341 18.34 -24.95 -21.69
CA HIS A 341 19.49 -25.77 -21.25
C HIS A 341 19.80 -26.96 -22.17
N GLY A 342 19.08 -27.11 -23.30
CA GLY A 342 19.17 -28.28 -24.17
C GLY A 342 20.11 -28.18 -25.39
N ASN A 343 20.61 -27.00 -25.77
CA ASN A 343 21.39 -26.85 -27.02
C ASN A 343 22.50 -25.79 -26.97
N HIS A 344 23.71 -26.23 -26.66
CA HIS A 344 24.95 -25.58 -27.12
C HIS A 344 25.91 -26.65 -27.66
N PRO A 345 26.23 -26.67 -28.96
CA PRO A 345 27.33 -27.48 -29.46
C PRO A 345 28.65 -26.94 -28.92
N LYS A 346 29.54 -27.83 -28.46
CA LYS A 346 30.88 -27.46 -27.98
C LYS A 346 31.69 -26.81 -29.10
N PRO A 347 32.43 -25.72 -28.85
CA PRO A 347 33.37 -25.20 -29.83
C PRO A 347 34.55 -26.17 -29.95
N GLU A 348 34.77 -26.71 -31.15
CA GLU A 348 35.94 -27.53 -31.44
C GLU A 348 37.21 -26.68 -31.40
N ARG A 349 38.24 -27.16 -30.70
CA ARG A 349 39.56 -26.54 -30.70
C ARG A 349 40.19 -26.74 -32.08
N LYS A 350 40.37 -25.66 -32.84
CA LYS A 350 41.29 -25.67 -33.99
C LYS A 350 42.70 -26.02 -33.49
N LYS A 351 43.29 -27.06 -34.07
CA LYS A 351 44.70 -27.40 -33.85
C LYS A 351 45.59 -26.36 -34.52
N GLU A 352 46.76 -26.13 -33.93
CA GLU A 352 47.86 -25.41 -34.56
C GLU A 352 48.28 -26.12 -35.85
N GLN A 353 48.69 -25.34 -36.86
CA GLN A 353 49.51 -25.81 -37.97
C GLN A 353 50.88 -25.16 -37.82
N GLU A 354 51.93 -25.99 -37.88
CA GLU A 354 53.32 -25.57 -37.89
C GLU A 354 53.66 -24.88 -39.22
N LEU A 355 54.41 -23.77 -39.14
CA LEU A 355 55.50 -23.40 -40.05
C LEU A 355 56.32 -22.23 -39.48
#